data_AF-A0A6M2BRL7-F1
#
_entry.id   AF-A0A6M2BRL7-F1
#
_cell.length_a   1.000
_cell.length_b   1.000
_cell.length_c   1.000
_cell.angle_alpha   90.00
_cell.angle_beta   90.00
_cell.angle_gamma   90.00
#
_symmetry.space_group_name_H-M   'P 1'
#
loop_
_entity.id
_entity.type
_entity.pdbx_description
1 polymer ?
#
loop_
_entity_poly.entity_id
_entity_poly.type
_entity_poly.pdbx_seq_one_letter_code
_entity_poly.pdbx_strand_id
1 'polypeptide(L)'
;MAKRDLNLFESATSRARVIRQGEIVQVVIDGGGAFVTFMQEFNQAKKWATPKTASGNMITDRGRFFEQIGTLVSRPGSMVGTRGSGKYVENLVRAMNQAGYDIGEWMLPPELKDLATAHLKTMPKRGALAAAEAAAAEVRDRAQADDPDAAGDDGKR
;
A
#
# COMPACT_ATOMS: atom_id res chain seq x y z
N MET A 1 -36.68 -13.01 7.37
CA MET A 1 -35.42 -13.02 8.14
C MET A 1 -35.37 -11.75 8.98
N ALA A 2 -35.16 -11.84 10.29
CA ALA A 2 -34.98 -10.66 11.14
C ALA A 2 -33.73 -9.90 10.66
N LYS A 3 -33.86 -8.58 10.43
CA LYS A 3 -32.74 -7.73 10.02
C LYS A 3 -31.79 -7.65 11.22
N ARG A 4 -30.60 -8.24 11.09
CA ARG A 4 -29.55 -8.12 12.12
C ARG A 4 -29.19 -6.64 12.27
N ASP A 5 -29.23 -6.15 13.50
CA ASP A 5 -28.75 -4.80 13.81
C ASP A 5 -27.23 -4.76 13.60
N LEU A 6 -26.79 -3.86 12.72
CA LEU A 6 -25.39 -3.67 12.40
C LEU A 6 -24.79 -2.63 13.36
N ASN A 7 -23.52 -2.82 13.72
CA ASN A 7 -22.77 -1.72 14.33
C ASN A 7 -22.31 -0.71 13.27
N LEU A 8 -21.86 0.47 13.71
CA LEU A 8 -21.44 1.57 12.84
C LEU A 8 -20.33 1.14 11.87
N PHE A 9 -19.38 0.33 12.32
CA PHE A 9 -18.30 -0.16 11.47
C PHE A 9 -18.81 -1.13 10.39
N GLU A 10 -19.66 -2.08 10.77
CA GLU A 10 -20.29 -3.04 9.84
C GLU A 10 -21.15 -2.33 8.80
N SER A 11 -21.91 -1.30 9.21
CA SER A 11 -22.70 -0.47 8.29
C SER A 11 -21.78 0.34 7.36
N ALA A 12 -20.79 1.06 7.90
CA ALA A 12 -19.89 1.90 7.12
C ALA A 12 -19.05 1.12 6.10
N THR A 13 -18.61 -0.08 6.47
CA THR A 13 -17.81 -0.97 5.60
C THR A 13 -18.65 -1.96 4.79
N SER A 14 -19.98 -1.86 4.88
CA SER A 14 -20.86 -2.63 4.00
C SER A 14 -20.59 -2.28 2.53
N ARG A 15 -20.45 -3.31 1.71
CA ARG A 15 -20.05 -3.21 0.29
C ARG A 15 -18.70 -2.49 0.08
N ALA A 16 -17.82 -2.54 1.08
CA ALA A 16 -16.44 -2.10 0.96
C ALA A 16 -15.50 -3.31 1.04
N ARG A 17 -14.40 -3.24 0.28
CA ARG A 17 -13.27 -4.15 0.39
C ARG A 17 -12.17 -3.45 1.17
N VAL A 18 -11.71 -4.08 2.25
CA VAL A 18 -10.59 -3.59 3.06
C VAL A 18 -9.36 -4.42 2.75
N ILE A 19 -8.35 -3.80 2.14
CA ILE A 19 -7.09 -4.42 1.73
C ILE A 19 -6.00 -3.92 2.67
N ARG A 20 -5.21 -4.85 3.23
CA ARG A 20 -4.16 -4.56 4.22
C ARG A 20 -2.81 -4.88 3.62
N GLN A 21 -1.89 -3.92 3.61
CA GLN A 21 -0.57 -4.09 3.01
C GLN A 21 0.47 -3.38 3.88
N GLY A 22 1.23 -4.16 4.67
CA GLY A 22 2.20 -3.61 5.62
C GLY A 22 1.54 -2.62 6.58
N GLU A 23 2.00 -1.38 6.53
CA GLU A 23 1.58 -0.30 7.43
C GLU A 23 0.34 0.49 6.94
N ILE A 24 -0.20 0.16 5.77
CA ILE A 24 -1.33 0.87 5.17
C ILE A 24 -2.56 -0.02 4.98
N VAL A 25 -3.71 0.63 4.91
CA VAL A 25 -5.01 0.04 4.62
C VAL A 25 -5.65 0.80 3.48
N GLN A 26 -6.01 0.08 2.42
CA GLN A 26 -6.84 0.58 1.33
C GLN A 26 -8.28 0.15 1.56
N VAL A 27 -9.20 1.09 1.46
CA VAL A 27 -10.65 0.83 1.49
C VAL A 27 -11.21 1.16 0.12
N VAL A 28 -11.77 0.15 -0.55
CA VAL A 28 -12.44 0.29 -1.86
C VAL A 28 -13.93 0.15 -1.65
N ILE A 29 -14.69 1.17 -2.01
CA ILE A 29 -16.13 1.26 -1.79
C ILE A 29 -16.84 1.13 -3.13
N ASP A 30 -17.77 0.18 -3.23
CA ASP A 30 -18.60 0.06 -4.42
C ASP A 30 -19.42 1.34 -4.66
N GLY A 31 -19.24 1.94 -5.84
CA GLY A 31 -19.82 3.24 -6.21
C GLY A 31 -19.34 4.45 -5.39
N GLY A 32 -18.40 4.28 -4.45
CA GLY A 32 -17.93 5.33 -3.53
C GLY A 32 -16.44 5.69 -3.64
N GLY A 33 -15.73 5.06 -4.59
CA GLY A 33 -14.30 5.26 -4.84
C GLY A 33 -13.40 4.49 -3.88
N ALA A 34 -12.17 4.97 -3.68
CA ALA A 34 -11.20 4.31 -2.82
C ALA A 34 -10.29 5.31 -2.10
N PHE A 35 -9.88 4.97 -0.89
CA PHE A 35 -8.88 5.73 -0.15
C PHE A 35 -7.87 4.81 0.54
N VAL A 36 -6.69 5.36 0.85
CA VAL A 36 -5.65 4.72 1.66
C VAL A 36 -5.44 5.54 2.93
N THR A 37 -5.21 4.85 4.03
CA THR A 37 -4.82 5.43 5.33
C THR A 37 -3.81 4.53 6.04
N PHE A 38 -3.24 4.99 7.15
CA PHE A 38 -2.41 4.17 8.01
C PHE A 38 -3.22 3.08 8.74
N MET A 39 -2.62 1.90 8.89
CA MET A 39 -3.18 0.78 9.62
C MET A 39 -3.54 1.14 11.06
N GLN A 40 -2.71 1.96 11.71
CA GLN A 40 -2.93 2.37 13.09
C GLN A 40 -4.19 3.24 13.23
N GLU A 41 -4.35 4.26 12.37
CA GLU A 41 -5.55 5.10 12.34
C GLU A 41 -6.81 4.30 12.03
N PHE A 42 -6.74 3.42 11.02
CA PHE A 42 -7.87 2.56 10.67
C PHE A 42 -8.32 1.67 11.85
N ASN A 43 -7.38 1.08 12.58
CA ASN A 43 -7.69 0.23 13.73
C ASN A 43 -8.25 1.05 14.90
N GLN A 44 -7.78 2.28 15.13
CA GLN A 44 -8.34 3.19 16.12
C GLN A 44 -9.79 3.57 15.78
N ALA A 45 -10.04 3.98 14.53
CA ALA A 45 -11.38 4.29 14.03
C ALA A 45 -12.32 3.07 14.13
N LYS A 46 -11.82 1.87 13.78
CA LYS A 46 -12.59 0.61 13.91
C LYS A 46 -12.99 0.34 15.36
N LYS A 47 -12.05 0.45 16.30
CA LYS A 47 -12.32 0.27 17.73
C LYS A 47 -13.35 1.27 18.24
N TRP A 48 -13.28 2.52 17.81
CA TRP A 48 -14.27 3.55 18.15
C TRP A 48 -15.67 3.27 17.58
N ALA A 49 -15.75 2.73 16.36
CA ALA A 49 -17.01 2.49 15.66
C ALA A 49 -17.71 1.19 16.07
N THR A 50 -16.96 0.16 16.47
CA THR A 50 -17.51 -1.16 16.84
C THR A 50 -18.61 -1.12 17.93
N PRO A 51 -18.48 -0.36 19.03
CA PRO A 51 -19.52 -0.32 20.06
C PRO A 51 -20.71 0.60 19.73
N LYS A 52 -20.71 1.28 18.57
CA LYS A 52 -21.75 2.24 18.20
C LYS A 52 -22.80 1.60 17.32
N THR A 53 -24.07 1.87 17.59
CA THR A 53 -25.18 1.43 16.75
C THR A 53 -25.17 2.19 15.41
N ALA A 54 -25.41 1.49 14.31
CA ALA A 54 -25.58 2.11 13.00
C ALA A 54 -26.82 3.00 12.96
N SER A 55 -26.79 4.08 12.17
CA SER A 55 -27.94 4.97 12.00
C SER A 55 -29.04 4.39 11.10
N GLY A 56 -28.75 3.29 10.40
CA GLY A 56 -29.61 2.74 9.36
C GLY A 56 -29.38 3.36 7.97
N ASN A 57 -28.62 4.47 7.88
CA ASN A 57 -28.16 5.07 6.64
C ASN A 57 -26.65 4.85 6.45
N MET A 58 -26.30 3.99 5.50
CA MET A 58 -24.91 3.64 5.19
C MET A 58 -24.04 4.84 4.80
N ILE A 59 -24.59 5.84 4.11
CA ILE A 59 -23.83 7.03 3.68
C ILE A 59 -23.48 7.88 4.91
N THR A 60 -24.44 8.07 5.80
CA THR A 60 -24.24 8.78 7.07
C THR A 60 -23.23 8.05 7.95
N ASP A 61 -23.36 6.72 8.06
CA ASP A 61 -22.44 5.89 8.85
C ASP A 61 -21.00 5.93 8.29
N ARG A 62 -20.85 5.93 6.97
CA ARG A 62 -19.56 6.15 6.28
C ARG A 62 -18.96 7.50 6.62
N GLY A 63 -19.73 8.58 6.54
CA GLY A 63 -19.27 9.92 6.92
C GLY A 63 -18.72 9.94 8.34
N ARG A 64 -19.50 9.45 9.30
CA ARG A 64 -19.11 9.39 10.72
C ARG A 64 -17.87 8.54 10.97
N PHE A 65 -17.74 7.41 10.26
CA PHE A 65 -16.57 6.55 10.38
C PHE A 65 -15.32 7.17 9.76
N PHE A 66 -15.42 7.74 8.56
CA PHE A 66 -14.28 8.35 7.86
C PHE A 66 -13.85 9.68 8.48
N GLU A 67 -14.70 10.36 9.23
CA GLU A 67 -14.31 11.53 10.04
C GLU A 67 -13.31 11.17 11.13
N GLN A 68 -13.30 9.93 11.62
CA GLN A 68 -12.33 9.47 12.63
C GLN A 68 -10.95 9.16 12.04
N ILE A 69 -10.82 9.18 10.72
CA ILE A 69 -9.55 8.99 10.03
C ILE A 69 -8.97 10.37 9.75
N GLY A 70 -7.83 10.67 10.36
CA GLY A 70 -7.19 11.98 10.28
C GLY A 70 -6.38 12.16 9.00
N THR A 71 -5.64 11.12 8.61
CA THR A 71 -4.78 11.12 7.43
C THR A 71 -5.28 10.10 6.42
N LEU A 72 -5.65 10.56 5.23
CA LEU A 72 -6.02 9.67 4.12
C LEU A 72 -5.73 10.30 2.76
N VAL A 73 -5.45 9.44 1.78
CA VAL A 73 -5.25 9.79 0.37
C VAL A 73 -6.32 9.08 -0.45
N SER A 74 -7.06 9.83 -1.26
CA SER A 74 -8.21 9.31 -2.02
C SER A 74 -7.93 9.22 -3.52
N ARG A 75 -8.65 8.33 -4.21
CA ARG A 75 -8.71 8.34 -5.69
C ARG A 75 -9.68 9.43 -6.18
N PRO A 76 -9.49 9.97 -7.39
CA PRO A 76 -10.47 10.84 -8.04
C PRO A 76 -11.87 10.21 -8.03
N GLY A 77 -12.90 11.01 -7.72
CA GLY A 77 -14.28 10.55 -7.65
C GLY A 77 -14.67 9.78 -6.37
N SER A 78 -13.80 9.73 -5.36
CA SER A 78 -14.13 9.10 -4.08
C SER A 78 -15.03 9.98 -3.20
N MET A 79 -15.84 9.35 -2.35
CA MET A 79 -16.72 10.04 -1.39
C MET A 79 -15.99 10.89 -0.35
N VAL A 80 -14.70 10.62 -0.13
CA VAL A 80 -13.84 11.35 0.81
C VAL A 80 -12.68 11.96 0.06
N GLY A 81 -12.35 13.22 0.36
CA GLY A 81 -11.18 13.89 -0.18
C GLY A 81 -9.92 13.60 0.62
N THR A 82 -8.76 13.68 -0.03
CA THR A 82 -7.44 13.61 0.61
C THR A 82 -7.31 14.67 1.71
N ARG A 83 -6.83 14.26 2.89
CA ARG A 83 -6.65 15.14 4.05
C ARG A 83 -5.58 14.61 5.00
N GLY A 84 -5.08 15.49 5.85
CA GLY A 84 -4.04 15.22 6.83
C GLY A 84 -2.97 16.32 6.83
N SER A 85 -2.08 16.30 7.82
CA SER A 85 -0.93 17.20 7.86
C SER A 85 0.11 16.77 6.82
N GLY A 86 0.80 17.73 6.18
CA GLY A 86 1.73 17.49 5.08
C GLY A 86 2.76 16.38 5.37
N LYS A 87 3.38 16.39 6.57
CA LYS A 87 4.35 15.36 6.98
C LYS A 87 3.74 13.95 7.08
N TYR A 88 2.51 13.84 7.57
CA TYR A 88 1.82 12.55 7.69
C TYR A 88 1.36 12.04 6.33
N VAL A 89 0.89 12.93 5.45
CA VAL A 89 0.53 12.58 4.07
C VAL A 89 1.77 12.17 3.28
N GLU A 90 2.91 12.85 3.44
CA GLU A 90 4.18 12.46 2.82
C GLU A 90 4.62 11.05 3.25
N ASN A 91 4.56 10.76 4.55
CA ASN A 91 4.86 9.42 5.08
C ASN A 91 3.89 8.36 4.53
N LEU A 92 2.60 8.71 4.38
CA LEU A 92 1.60 7.81 3.82
C LEU A 92 1.90 7.50 2.35
N VAL A 93 2.27 8.52 1.57
CA VAL A 93 2.68 8.36 0.17
C VAL A 93 3.95 7.53 0.04
N ARG A 94 4.92 7.69 0.94
CA ARG A 94 6.12 6.83 1.00
C ARG A 94 5.75 5.36 1.25
N ALA A 95 4.82 5.11 2.18
CA ALA A 95 4.33 3.75 2.45
C ALA A 95 3.53 3.17 1.27
N MET A 96 2.73 4.00 0.58
CA MET A 96 2.04 3.60 -0.66
C MET A 96 3.04 3.22 -1.78
N ASN A 97 4.09 4.00 -1.96
CA ASN A 97 5.18 3.67 -2.91
C ASN A 97 5.84 2.33 -2.57
N GLN A 98 6.16 2.09 -1.30
CA GLN A 98 6.74 0.81 -0.85
C GLN A 98 5.80 -0.38 -1.05
N ALA A 99 4.49 -0.17 -0.92
CA ALA A 99 3.47 -1.17 -1.19
C ALA A 99 3.18 -1.38 -2.68
N GLY A 100 3.80 -0.58 -3.57
CA GLY A 100 3.70 -0.71 -5.02
C GLY A 100 2.47 -0.06 -5.65
N TYR A 101 1.87 0.95 -5.00
CA TYR A 101 0.79 1.73 -5.61
C TYR A 101 1.34 2.65 -6.71
N ASP A 102 0.58 2.79 -7.80
CA ASP A 102 0.83 3.85 -8.77
C ASP A 102 0.30 5.18 -8.21
N ILE A 103 1.21 6.02 -7.74
CA ILE A 103 0.88 7.30 -7.10
C ILE A 103 0.18 8.29 -8.05
N GLY A 104 0.40 8.18 -9.36
CA GLY A 104 -0.25 9.04 -10.36
C GLY A 104 -1.77 8.92 -10.39
N GLU A 105 -2.29 7.78 -9.92
CA GLU A 105 -3.72 7.47 -9.86
C GLU A 105 -4.44 8.12 -8.66
N TRP A 106 -3.69 8.67 -7.70
CA TRP A 106 -4.23 9.19 -6.44
C TRP A 106 -4.25 10.72 -6.40
N MET A 107 -5.23 11.27 -5.67
CA MET A 107 -5.35 12.70 -5.44
C MET A 107 -4.34 13.14 -4.39
N LEU A 108 -3.18 13.63 -4.83
CA LEU A 108 -2.18 14.20 -3.95
C LEU A 108 -2.13 15.73 -4.04
N PRO A 109 -1.80 16.43 -2.94
CA PRO A 109 -1.38 17.82 -2.99
C PRO A 109 -0.22 18.00 -3.98
N PRO A 110 -0.18 19.09 -4.76
CA PRO A 110 0.81 19.28 -5.82
C PRO A 110 2.24 19.19 -5.30
N GLU A 111 2.52 19.73 -4.11
CA GLU A 111 3.83 19.69 -3.46
C GLU A 111 4.34 18.27 -3.18
N LEU A 112 3.43 17.32 -2.96
CA LEU A 112 3.77 15.93 -2.64
C LEU A 112 3.89 15.05 -3.89
N LYS A 113 3.33 15.48 -5.03
CA LYS A 113 3.51 14.75 -6.31
C LYS A 113 4.98 14.74 -6.71
N ASP A 114 5.67 15.86 -6.57
CA ASP A 114 7.09 15.94 -6.91
C ASP A 114 7.96 15.06 -5.99
N LEU A 115 7.69 15.04 -4.69
CA LEU A 115 8.38 14.18 -3.72
C LEU A 115 8.12 12.69 -3.95
N ALA A 116 6.89 12.32 -4.29
CA ALA A 116 6.52 10.94 -4.59
C ALA A 116 7.26 10.40 -5.82
N THR A 117 7.56 11.27 -6.80
CA THR A 117 8.25 10.91 -8.04
C THR A 117 9.77 11.03 -7.93
N ALA A 118 10.30 11.79 -6.97
CA ALA A 118 11.73 12.01 -6.78
C ALA A 118 12.48 10.71 -6.37
N HIS A 119 11.91 9.90 -5.48
CA HIS A 119 12.50 8.59 -5.10
C HIS A 119 12.32 7.50 -6.18
N LEU A 120 11.37 7.66 -7.11
CA LEU A 120 11.21 6.77 -8.26
C LEU A 120 12.28 7.01 -9.34
N LYS A 121 12.91 8.19 -9.39
CA LYS A 121 14.09 8.45 -10.24
C LYS A 121 15.38 7.80 -9.72
N THR A 122 15.46 7.50 -8.42
CA THR A 122 16.69 6.98 -7.79
C THR A 122 16.62 5.51 -7.40
N MET A 123 15.44 4.90 -7.38
CA MET A 123 15.32 3.44 -7.23
C MET A 123 15.36 2.76 -8.60
N PRO A 124 16.33 1.85 -8.85
CA PRO A 124 16.28 1.04 -10.06
C PRO A 124 14.95 0.27 -10.05
N LYS A 125 14.20 0.35 -11.16
CA LYS A 125 12.98 -0.43 -11.37
C LYS A 125 13.24 -1.86 -10.90
N ARG A 126 12.29 -2.49 -10.20
CA ARG A 126 12.43 -3.86 -9.67
C ARG A 126 12.87 -4.88 -10.74
N GLY A 127 12.55 -4.64 -12.01
CA GLY A 127 13.08 -5.39 -13.16
C GLY A 127 14.56 -5.18 -13.47
N ALA A 128 15.13 -4.00 -13.20
CA ALA A 128 16.56 -3.72 -13.32
C ALA A 128 17.39 -4.36 -12.19
N LEU A 129 16.84 -4.48 -10.98
CA LEU A 129 17.46 -5.25 -9.89
C LEU A 129 17.47 -6.75 -10.19
N ALA A 130 16.35 -7.29 -10.68
CA ALA A 130 16.26 -8.70 -11.11
C ALA A 130 17.18 -8.98 -12.31
N ALA A 131 17.31 -8.05 -13.26
CA ALA A 131 18.23 -8.17 -14.38
C ALA A 131 19.71 -8.07 -13.96
N ALA A 132 20.03 -7.21 -12.98
CA ALA A 132 21.38 -7.10 -12.44
C ALA A 132 21.78 -8.33 -11.61
N GLU A 133 20.84 -8.91 -10.86
CA GLU A 133 21.05 -10.14 -10.11
C GLU A 133 21.19 -11.35 -11.04
N ALA A 134 20.39 -11.42 -12.10
CA ALA A 134 20.52 -12.41 -13.16
C ALA A 134 21.86 -12.28 -13.91
N ALA A 135 22.27 -11.06 -14.28
CA ALA A 135 23.54 -10.82 -14.94
C ALA A 135 24.74 -11.14 -14.02
N ALA A 136 24.64 -10.85 -12.71
CA ALA A 136 25.67 -11.19 -11.75
C ALA A 136 25.77 -12.71 -11.50
N ALA A 137 24.65 -13.43 -11.55
CA ALA A 137 24.64 -14.89 -11.50
C ALA A 137 25.27 -15.51 -12.75
N GLU A 138 24.98 -14.96 -13.93
CA GLU A 138 25.52 -15.44 -15.21
C GLU A 138 27.05 -15.23 -15.32
N VAL A 139 27.57 -14.11 -14.78
CA VAL A 139 29.02 -13.87 -14.69
C VAL A 139 29.72 -14.82 -13.72
N ARG A 140 29.07 -15.18 -12.60
CA ARG A 140 29.61 -16.17 -11.65
C ARG A 140 29.64 -17.58 -12.22
N ASP A 141 28.58 -17.97 -12.94
CA ASP A 141 28.49 -19.28 -13.58
C ASP A 141 29.55 -19.45 -14.69
N ARG A 142 29.80 -18.38 -15.45
CA ARG A 142 30.85 -18.36 -16.48
C ARG A 142 32.26 -18.42 -15.91
N ALA A 143 32.50 -17.77 -14.77
CA ALA A 143 33.79 -17.83 -14.07
C ALA A 143 34.08 -19.21 -13.45
N GLN A 144 33.05 -20.00 -13.16
CA GLN A 144 33.18 -21.36 -12.63
C GLN A 144 33.45 -22.41 -13.72
N ALA A 145 33.19 -22.09 -14.99
CA ALA A 145 33.36 -23.00 -16.14
C ALA A 145 34.75 -22.92 -16.80
N ASP A 146 35.57 -21.91 -16.46
CA ASP A 146 36.90 -21.65 -17.03
C ASP A 146 38.07 -22.13 -16.14
N ASP A 147 37.86 -23.19 -15.34
CA ASP A 147 38.93 -23.87 -14.57
C ASP A 147 39.31 -25.21 -15.24
N PRO A 148 40.17 -25.22 -16.28
CA PRO A 148 40.66 -26.44 -16.90
C PRO A 148 42.03 -26.81 -16.33
N ASP A 149 42.13 -27.28 -15.08
CA ASP A 149 43.34 -27.98 -14.65
C ASP A 149 43.10 -29.01 -13.55
N ALA A 150 42.49 -30.13 -13.94
CA ALA A 150 42.61 -31.41 -13.24
C ALA A 150 43.37 -32.38 -14.14
N ALA A 151 44.64 -32.07 -14.45
CA ALA A 151 45.54 -32.98 -15.15
C ALA A 151 46.87 -33.13 -14.42
N GLY A 152 46.95 -34.20 -13.61
CA GLY A 152 48.18 -34.97 -13.40
C GLY A 152 49.01 -34.61 -12.16
N ASP A 153 49.12 -35.56 -11.24
CA ASP A 153 50.42 -36.08 -10.81
C ASP A 153 50.19 -37.30 -9.90
N ASP A 154 50.52 -38.51 -10.37
CA ASP A 154 50.83 -39.63 -9.48
C ASP A 154 51.75 -40.62 -10.21
N GLY A 155 53.04 -40.33 -10.14
CA GLY A 155 54.10 -41.15 -10.72
C GLY A 155 55.46 -40.95 -10.06
N LYS A 156 55.85 -41.95 -9.26
CA LYS A 156 57.18 -42.28 -8.67
C LYS A 156 57.56 -41.60 -7.34
N ARG A 157 57.67 -42.42 -6.29
CA ARG A 157 58.90 -43.16 -5.94
C ARG A 157 58.62 -44.32 -4.99
#